data_AF-A0A258A6Q6-F1
#
_entry.id   AF-A0A258A6Q6-F1
#
_cell.length_a   1.000
_cell.length_b   1.000
_cell.length_c   1.000
_cell.angle_alpha   90.00
_cell.angle_beta   90.00
_cell.angle_gamma   90.00
#
_symmetry.space_group_name_H-M   'P 1'
#
loop_
_entity.id
_entity.type
_entity.pdbx_description
1 polymer ?
#
loop_
_entity_poly.entity_id
_entity_poly.type
_entity_poly.pdbx_seq_one_letter_code
_entity_poly.pdbx_strand_id
1 'polypeptide(L)'
;MHLSEIIGVGCRGRRTRLLPYSDTFIDIRQHFAPPFAGPHILGTDPLGRDILARLLMAGRISLSAGFCAMVLAMGIGIAVGVAAGFHEGVIGAPLRRFVDAMLCCPTIFLLLAISALIQPSVASIVMLIAMTSWMEVARVVEAQIRSLRTREFAQAAVAMGSSTMRIMVRELLPNSTGGFAATQGGGSGGAARRADF
;
A
#
# COMPACT_ATOMS: atom_id res chain seq x y z
N MET A 1 -18.72 -17.91 -5.82
CA MET A 1 -17.63 -17.30 -6.61
C MET A 1 -16.65 -16.71 -5.63
N HIS A 2 -15.55 -17.43 -5.35
CA HIS A 2 -14.67 -17.10 -4.23
C HIS A 2 -13.81 -15.88 -4.57
N LEU A 3 -13.66 -14.94 -3.64
CA LEU A 3 -12.79 -13.75 -3.79
C LEU A 3 -11.36 -14.09 -4.28
N SER A 4 -10.89 -15.31 -4.02
CA SER A 4 -9.60 -15.84 -4.53
C SER A 4 -9.56 -16.02 -6.05
N GLU A 5 -10.69 -16.23 -6.72
CA GLU A 5 -10.80 -16.25 -8.19
C GLU A 5 -10.72 -14.83 -8.76
N ILE A 6 -11.34 -13.85 -8.10
CA ILE A 6 -11.34 -12.44 -8.51
C ILE A 6 -9.94 -11.82 -8.40
N ILE A 7 -9.17 -12.19 -7.37
CA ILE A 7 -7.76 -11.75 -7.19
C ILE A 7 -6.82 -12.48 -8.18
N GLY A 8 -7.32 -13.42 -9.01
CA GLY A 8 -6.50 -14.19 -9.94
C GLY A 8 -5.58 -15.21 -9.27
N VAL A 9 -5.79 -15.48 -7.97
CA VAL A 9 -5.01 -16.42 -7.15
C VAL A 9 -5.38 -17.87 -7.46
N GLY A 10 -6.57 -18.09 -8.06
CA GLY A 10 -7.04 -19.37 -8.57
C GLY A 10 -6.34 -19.85 -9.85
N CYS A 11 -5.01 -19.91 -9.87
CA CYS A 11 -4.27 -20.60 -10.94
C CYS A 11 -3.53 -21.81 -10.36
N ARG A 12 -4.32 -22.79 -9.92
CA ARG A 12 -3.82 -24.14 -9.59
C ARG A 12 -3.29 -24.77 -10.87
N GLY A 13 -1.96 -24.84 -11.03
CA GLY A 13 -1.30 -25.70 -12.03
C GLY A 13 -1.16 -25.17 -13.47
N ARG A 14 -1.51 -23.92 -13.78
CA ARG A 14 -1.32 -23.39 -15.15
C ARG A 14 0.15 -22.99 -15.32
N ARG A 15 0.93 -23.82 -16.04
CA ARG A 15 2.32 -23.52 -16.47
C ARG A 15 2.39 -22.06 -16.92
N THR A 16 3.06 -21.21 -16.15
CA THR A 16 3.39 -19.86 -16.58
C THR A 16 4.31 -20.04 -17.77
N ARG A 17 3.89 -19.61 -18.97
CA ARG A 17 4.62 -19.84 -20.23
C ARG A 17 6.06 -19.28 -20.22
N LEU A 18 6.37 -18.42 -19.25
CA LEU A 18 7.69 -17.86 -18.98
C LEU A 18 8.66 -18.80 -18.23
N LEU A 19 8.17 -19.85 -17.56
CA LEU A 19 8.99 -20.70 -16.70
C LEU A 19 9.12 -22.11 -17.29
N PRO A 20 10.34 -22.67 -17.37
CA PRO A 20 10.56 -24.05 -17.79
C PRO A 20 10.03 -25.08 -16.78
N TYR A 21 10.03 -24.74 -15.47
CA TYR A 21 9.62 -25.63 -14.38
C TYR A 21 8.39 -25.09 -13.63
N SER A 22 7.56 -26.00 -13.10
CA SER A 22 6.44 -25.63 -12.22
C SER A 22 6.88 -25.56 -10.76
N ASP A 23 6.24 -24.72 -9.94
CA ASP A 23 6.51 -24.56 -8.49
C ASP A 23 6.47 -25.89 -7.70
N THR A 24 5.70 -26.87 -8.16
CA THR A 24 5.57 -28.20 -7.53
C THR A 24 6.46 -29.27 -8.18
N PHE A 25 7.23 -28.93 -9.20
CA PHE A 25 8.15 -29.89 -9.82
C PHE A 25 9.31 -30.15 -8.88
N ILE A 26 9.57 -31.44 -8.63
CA ILE A 26 10.64 -31.91 -7.74
C ILE A 26 11.64 -32.68 -8.59
N ASP A 27 12.87 -32.18 -8.66
CA ASP A 27 14.01 -32.91 -9.23
C ASP A 27 14.91 -33.42 -8.10
N ILE A 28 14.78 -34.71 -7.80
CA ILE A 28 15.54 -35.37 -6.72
C ILE A 28 17.04 -35.42 -7.04
N ARG A 29 17.41 -35.40 -8.33
CA ARG A 29 18.82 -35.51 -8.74
C ARG A 29 19.61 -34.23 -8.53
N GLN A 30 18.93 -33.10 -8.37
CA GLN A 30 19.55 -31.78 -8.27
C GLN A 30 19.27 -31.09 -6.93
N HIS A 31 19.11 -31.86 -5.86
CA HIS A 31 19.00 -31.35 -4.50
C HIS A 31 20.21 -30.46 -4.13
N PHE A 32 19.93 -29.31 -3.49
CA PHE A 32 20.92 -28.27 -3.16
C PHE A 32 21.76 -27.78 -4.35
N ALA A 33 21.18 -27.72 -5.55
CA ALA A 33 21.87 -27.10 -6.67
C ALA A 33 22.19 -25.61 -6.37
N PRO A 34 23.46 -25.18 -6.52
CA PRO A 34 23.82 -23.78 -6.36
C PRO A 34 23.24 -22.92 -7.49
N PRO A 35 23.04 -21.61 -7.26
CA PRO A 35 22.51 -20.71 -8.28
C PRO A 35 23.44 -20.68 -9.51
N PHE A 36 22.85 -20.56 -10.70
CA PHE A 36 23.52 -20.46 -12.01
C PHE A 36 24.37 -21.66 -12.45
N ALA A 37 24.37 -22.77 -11.73
CA ALA A 37 25.19 -23.94 -12.07
C ALA A 37 24.44 -25.05 -12.83
N GLY A 38 23.12 -24.95 -12.96
CA GLY A 38 22.28 -26.01 -13.52
C GLY A 38 21.06 -25.49 -14.28
N PRO A 39 20.13 -26.39 -14.69
CA PRO A 39 18.89 -26.01 -15.36
C PRO A 39 17.97 -25.15 -14.48
N HIS A 40 18.15 -25.19 -13.16
CA HIS A 40 17.51 -24.31 -12.18
C HIS A 40 18.31 -23.03 -12.00
N ILE A 41 17.84 -21.91 -12.57
CA ILE A 41 18.58 -20.63 -12.61
C ILE A 41 18.95 -20.13 -11.21
N LEU A 42 17.98 -20.15 -10.28
CA LEU A 42 18.20 -19.73 -8.89
C LEU A 42 18.51 -20.91 -7.95
N GLY A 43 18.80 -22.10 -8.50
CA GLY A 43 19.02 -23.31 -7.73
C GLY A 43 17.74 -23.93 -7.18
N THR A 44 17.91 -24.89 -6.27
CA THR A 44 16.82 -25.71 -5.72
C THR A 44 16.76 -25.70 -4.20
N ASP A 45 15.56 -25.81 -3.65
CA ASP A 45 15.28 -26.07 -2.23
C ASP A 45 15.83 -27.45 -1.78
N PRO A 46 15.90 -27.79 -0.47
CA PRO A 46 16.36 -29.12 0.00
C PRO A 46 15.56 -30.29 -0.59
N LEU A 47 14.32 -30.02 -1.00
CA LEU A 47 13.41 -30.96 -1.65
C LEU A 47 13.60 -31.05 -3.17
N GLY A 48 14.57 -30.35 -3.78
CA GLY A 48 14.81 -30.37 -5.23
C GLY A 48 13.80 -29.54 -6.04
N ARG A 49 13.14 -28.55 -5.41
CA ARG A 49 12.16 -27.67 -6.08
C ARG A 49 12.83 -26.40 -6.62
N ASP A 50 12.47 -25.99 -7.83
CA ASP A 50 13.01 -24.80 -8.50
C ASP A 50 12.67 -23.50 -7.75
N ILE A 51 13.67 -22.83 -7.17
CA ILE A 51 13.46 -21.63 -6.35
C ILE A 51 12.88 -20.48 -7.18
N LEU A 52 13.31 -20.34 -8.43
CA LEU A 52 12.82 -19.27 -9.33
C LEU A 52 11.32 -19.40 -9.60
N ALA A 53 10.86 -20.61 -9.92
CA ALA A 53 9.43 -20.86 -10.12
C ALA A 53 8.60 -20.54 -8.87
N ARG A 54 9.09 -20.91 -7.67
CA ARG A 54 8.37 -20.60 -6.41
C ARG A 54 8.32 -19.10 -6.15
N LEU A 55 9.44 -18.40 -6.35
CA LEU A 55 9.51 -16.95 -6.14
C LEU A 55 8.56 -16.19 -7.07
N LEU A 56 8.53 -16.52 -8.35
CA LEU A 56 7.64 -15.86 -9.31
C LEU A 56 6.17 -16.19 -9.04
N MET A 57 5.86 -17.44 -8.66
CA MET A 57 4.50 -17.85 -8.33
C MET A 57 4.00 -17.17 -7.05
N ALA A 58 4.81 -17.18 -5.98
CA ALA A 58 4.51 -16.50 -4.73
C ALA A 58 4.43 -14.98 -4.91
N GLY A 59 5.38 -14.41 -5.66
CA GLY A 59 5.42 -12.98 -5.98
C GLY A 59 4.15 -12.50 -6.66
N ARG A 60 3.63 -13.25 -7.64
CA ARG A 60 2.36 -12.91 -8.30
C ARG A 60 1.18 -12.88 -7.32
N ILE A 61 1.12 -13.83 -6.39
CA ILE A 61 0.05 -13.89 -5.37
C ILE A 61 0.19 -12.73 -4.39
N SER A 62 1.39 -12.48 -3.85
CA SER A 62 1.63 -11.39 -2.91
C SER A 62 1.39 -10.00 -3.53
N LEU A 63 1.81 -9.80 -4.79
CA LEU A 63 1.66 -8.52 -5.49
C LEU A 63 0.19 -8.24 -5.81
N SER A 64 -0.55 -9.24 -6.31
CA SER A 64 -1.98 -9.10 -6.62
C SER A 64 -2.82 -8.89 -5.35
N ALA A 65 -2.53 -9.65 -4.29
CA ALA A 65 -3.19 -9.50 -3.00
C ALA A 65 -2.94 -8.11 -2.38
N GLY A 66 -1.68 -7.67 -2.33
CA GLY A 66 -1.30 -6.35 -1.83
C GLY A 66 -1.92 -5.20 -2.63
N PHE A 67 -1.93 -5.32 -3.96
CA PHE A 67 -2.58 -4.34 -4.84
C PHE A 67 -4.08 -4.23 -4.58
N CYS A 68 -4.78 -5.37 -4.51
CA CYS A 68 -6.22 -5.38 -4.20
C CYS A 68 -6.52 -4.80 -2.82
N ALA A 69 -5.72 -5.16 -1.82
CA ALA A 69 -5.85 -4.63 -0.46
C ALA A 69 -5.68 -3.11 -0.44
N MET A 70 -4.68 -2.59 -1.16
CA MET A 70 -4.41 -1.16 -1.25
C MET A 70 -5.54 -0.40 -1.93
N VAL A 71 -6.08 -0.90 -3.05
CA VAL A 71 -7.20 -0.27 -3.74
C VAL A 71 -8.44 -0.19 -2.84
N LEU A 72 -8.75 -1.26 -2.10
CA LEU A 72 -9.86 -1.28 -1.15
C LEU A 72 -9.62 -0.32 0.02
N ALA A 73 -8.42 -0.35 0.61
CA ALA A 73 -8.03 0.56 1.69
C ALA A 73 -8.11 2.02 1.26
N MET A 74 -7.65 2.34 0.03
CA MET A 74 -7.73 3.67 -0.53
C MET A 74 -9.17 4.10 -0.78
N GLY A 75 -10.02 3.24 -1.36
CA GLY A 75 -11.42 3.58 -1.60
C GLY A 75 -12.16 3.93 -0.30
N ILE A 76 -12.01 3.10 0.73
CA ILE A 76 -12.62 3.33 2.05
C ILE A 76 -11.99 4.56 2.72
N GLY A 77 -10.66 4.62 2.74
CA GLY A 77 -9.91 5.69 3.39
C GLY A 77 -10.18 7.07 2.76
N ILE A 78 -10.25 7.17 1.44
CA ILE A 78 -10.60 8.41 0.74
C ILE A 78 -12.04 8.80 1.06
N ALA A 79 -13.01 7.88 1.01
CA ALA A 79 -14.40 8.20 1.31
C ALA A 79 -14.56 8.73 2.74
N VAL A 80 -13.95 8.07 3.73
CA VAL A 80 -14.02 8.49 5.13
C VAL A 80 -13.22 9.76 5.37
N GLY A 81 -12.00 9.88 4.82
CA GLY A 81 -11.13 11.05 4.97
C GLY A 81 -11.72 12.31 4.34
N VAL A 82 -12.39 12.19 3.19
CA VAL A 82 -13.17 13.27 2.57
C VAL A 82 -14.35 13.64 3.47
N ALA A 83 -15.16 12.68 3.90
CA ALA A 83 -16.31 12.96 4.76
C ALA A 83 -15.90 13.63 6.09
N ALA A 84 -14.81 13.18 6.72
CA ALA A 84 -14.25 13.75 7.94
C ALA A 84 -13.57 15.11 7.69
N GLY A 85 -12.97 15.33 6.52
CA GLY A 85 -12.32 16.57 6.13
C GLY A 85 -13.31 17.70 5.81
N PHE A 86 -14.43 17.38 5.16
CA PHE A 86 -15.46 18.34 4.78
C PHE A 86 -16.34 18.80 5.95
N HIS A 87 -16.66 17.91 6.89
CA HIS A 87 -17.48 18.28 8.05
C HIS A 87 -16.58 18.68 9.23
N GLU A 88 -16.37 19.98 9.47
CA GLU A 88 -15.68 20.45 10.69
C GLU A 88 -16.61 20.56 11.91
N GLY A 89 -17.91 20.32 11.72
CA GLY A 89 -18.94 20.41 12.76
C GLY A 89 -19.17 19.12 13.54
N VAL A 90 -20.38 19.01 14.11
CA VAL A 90 -20.82 17.97 15.07
C VAL A 90 -20.65 16.53 14.55
N ILE A 91 -20.60 16.33 13.22
CA ILE A 91 -20.48 15.01 12.60
C ILE A 91 -19.01 14.62 12.36
N GLY A 92 -18.13 15.57 12.04
CA GLY A 92 -16.73 15.24 11.76
C GLY A 92 -15.84 15.17 13.00
N ALA A 93 -16.13 15.93 14.05
CA ALA A 93 -15.43 15.82 15.32
C ALA A 93 -15.45 14.40 15.93
N PRO A 94 -16.62 13.73 16.07
CA PRO A 94 -16.66 12.36 16.59
C PRO A 94 -16.02 11.35 15.64
N LEU A 95 -16.13 11.54 14.32
CA LEU A 95 -15.52 10.65 13.33
C LEU A 95 -13.98 10.68 13.39
N ARG A 96 -13.39 11.88 13.48
CA ARG A 96 -11.95 12.07 13.69
C ARG A 96 -11.49 11.42 15.00
N ARG A 97 -12.25 11.63 16.08
CA ARG A 97 -11.97 11.02 17.39
C ARG A 97 -12.04 9.51 17.36
N PHE A 98 -12.97 8.93 16.60
CA PHE A 98 -13.07 7.48 16.43
C PHE A 98 -11.84 6.92 15.70
N VAL A 99 -11.43 7.55 14.59
CA VAL A 99 -10.22 7.14 13.85
C VAL A 99 -8.96 7.30 14.71
N ASP A 100 -8.82 8.42 15.43
CA ASP A 100 -7.69 8.65 16.34
C ASP A 100 -7.66 7.65 17.51
N ALA A 101 -8.83 7.29 18.06
CA ALA A 101 -8.92 6.28 19.12
C ALA A 101 -8.51 4.89 18.63
N MET A 102 -8.91 4.51 17.41
CA MET A 102 -8.50 3.26 16.79
C MET A 102 -6.98 3.24 16.50
N LEU A 103 -6.42 4.35 16.00
CA LEU A 103 -4.99 4.49 15.70
C LEU A 103 -4.10 4.57 16.97
N CYS A 104 -4.68 4.92 18.12
CA CYS A 104 -3.97 4.90 19.41
C CYS A 104 -3.65 3.47 19.86
N CYS A 105 -4.45 2.48 19.43
CA CYS A 105 -4.16 1.08 19.65
C CYS A 105 -3.07 0.61 18.67
N PRO A 106 -2.00 -0.05 19.13
CA PRO A 106 -0.99 -0.58 18.22
C PRO A 106 -1.62 -1.54 17.21
N THR A 107 -1.37 -1.31 15.91
CA THR A 107 -2.03 -2.00 14.79
C THR A 107 -1.91 -3.53 14.87
N ILE A 108 -0.83 -4.03 15.46
CA ILE A 108 -0.61 -5.46 15.73
C ILE A 108 -1.74 -6.05 16.59
N PHE A 109 -2.23 -5.33 17.61
CA PHE A 109 -3.34 -5.84 18.44
C PHE A 109 -4.64 -5.93 17.66
N LEU A 110 -4.95 -4.95 16.80
CA LEU A 110 -6.11 -5.02 15.91
C LEU A 110 -6.00 -6.22 14.95
N LEU A 111 -4.82 -6.42 14.36
CA LEU A 111 -4.56 -7.55 13.46
C LEU A 111 -4.75 -8.88 14.18
N LEU A 112 -4.27 -9.01 15.42
CA LEU A 112 -4.44 -10.23 16.21
C LEU A 112 -5.91 -10.47 16.59
N ALA A 113 -6.62 -9.43 17.03
CA ALA A 113 -8.03 -9.52 17.40
C ALA A 113 -8.91 -9.95 16.22
N ILE A 114 -8.70 -9.35 15.04
CA ILE A 114 -9.45 -9.67 13.83
C ILE A 114 -9.04 -11.04 13.28
N SER A 115 -7.74 -11.39 13.32
CA SER A 115 -7.27 -12.69 12.81
C SER A 115 -7.80 -13.88 13.61
N ALA A 116 -8.11 -13.71 14.90
CA ALA A 116 -8.76 -14.74 15.70
C ALA A 116 -10.22 -15.05 15.26
N LEU A 117 -10.89 -14.11 14.59
CA LEU A 117 -12.29 -14.23 14.18
C LEU A 117 -12.45 -14.75 12.73
N ILE A 118 -11.38 -14.71 11.93
CA ILE A 118 -11.43 -14.99 10.49
C ILE A 118 -10.56 -16.21 10.18
N GLN A 119 -11.07 -17.11 9.34
CA GLN A 119 -10.28 -18.26 8.87
C GLN A 119 -9.12 -17.81 7.96
N PRO A 120 -7.92 -18.40 8.10
CA PRO A 120 -6.77 -18.02 7.30
C PRO A 120 -6.99 -18.36 5.83
N SER A 121 -7.09 -17.33 4.99
CA SER A 121 -7.17 -17.44 3.53
C SER A 121 -6.54 -16.21 2.87
N VAL A 122 -6.21 -16.29 1.57
CA VAL A 122 -5.66 -15.14 0.83
C VAL A 122 -6.64 -13.96 0.83
N ALA A 123 -7.93 -14.23 0.68
CA ALA A 123 -8.97 -13.21 0.75
C ALA A 123 -9.07 -12.58 2.15
N SER A 124 -8.93 -13.40 3.20
CA SER A 124 -8.94 -12.95 4.60
C SER A 124 -7.78 -12.00 4.88
N ILE A 125 -6.57 -12.32 4.37
CA ILE A 125 -5.38 -11.46 4.53
C ILE A 125 -5.59 -10.13 3.80
N VAL A 126 -6.13 -10.15 2.59
CA VAL A 126 -6.44 -8.92 1.83
C VAL A 126 -7.45 -8.04 2.58
N MET A 127 -8.51 -8.64 3.10
CA MET A 127 -9.54 -7.91 3.85
C MET A 127 -8.98 -7.37 5.18
N LEU A 128 -8.15 -8.16 5.87
CA LEU A 128 -7.48 -7.76 7.10
C LEU A 128 -6.59 -6.52 6.87
N ILE A 129 -5.72 -6.58 5.86
CA ILE A 129 -4.84 -5.44 5.50
C ILE A 129 -5.70 -4.22 5.11
N ALA A 130 -6.73 -4.41 4.29
CA ALA A 130 -7.59 -3.31 3.87
C ALA A 130 -8.29 -2.63 5.07
N MET A 131 -8.79 -3.44 6.02
CA MET A 131 -9.49 -2.99 7.22
C MET A 131 -8.57 -2.33 8.26
N THR A 132 -7.25 -2.58 8.21
CA THR A 132 -6.30 -1.88 9.08
C THR A 132 -5.69 -0.65 8.41
N SER A 133 -5.42 -0.70 7.10
CA SER A 133 -4.71 0.36 6.39
C SER A 133 -5.59 1.55 5.99
N TRP A 134 -6.92 1.40 5.91
CA TRP A 134 -7.81 2.52 5.53
C TRP A 134 -7.75 3.69 6.51
N MET A 135 -7.46 3.45 7.80
CA MET A 135 -7.40 4.50 8.83
C MET A 135 -6.24 5.48 8.57
N GLU A 136 -5.07 4.97 8.20
CA GLU A 136 -3.92 5.79 7.85
C GLU A 136 -4.20 6.63 6.60
N VAL A 137 -4.78 6.01 5.57
CA VAL A 137 -5.17 6.71 4.34
C VAL A 137 -6.21 7.79 4.64
N ALA A 138 -7.23 7.49 5.45
CA ALA A 138 -8.24 8.45 5.85
C ALA A 138 -7.64 9.68 6.54
N ARG A 139 -6.70 9.47 7.48
CA ARG A 139 -6.02 10.56 8.19
C ARG A 139 -5.21 11.45 7.24
N VAL A 140 -4.49 10.84 6.30
CA VAL A 140 -3.72 11.58 5.28
C VAL A 140 -4.65 12.41 4.41
N VAL A 141 -5.71 11.81 3.86
CA VAL A 141 -6.67 12.50 2.99
C VAL A 141 -7.37 13.63 3.75
N GLU A 142 -7.79 13.38 4.99
CA GLU A 142 -8.41 14.40 5.84
C GLU A 142 -7.47 15.59 6.08
N ALA A 143 -6.19 15.34 6.38
CA ALA A 143 -5.19 16.40 6.55
C ALA A 143 -5.01 17.22 5.27
N GLN A 144 -5.02 16.57 4.10
CA GLN A 144 -4.98 17.25 2.80
C GLN A 144 -6.22 18.14 2.59
N ILE A 145 -7.43 17.62 2.82
CA ILE A 145 -8.68 18.38 2.66
C ILE A 145 -8.72 19.58 3.62
N ARG A 146 -8.30 19.39 4.88
CA ARG A 146 -8.24 20.47 5.87
C ARG A 146 -7.22 21.55 5.46
N SER A 147 -6.05 21.13 4.97
CA SER A 147 -5.02 22.05 4.47
C SER A 147 -5.50 22.83 3.25
N LEU A 148 -6.27 22.21 2.35
CA LEU A 148 -6.85 22.87 1.19
C LEU A 148 -7.89 23.92 1.58
N ARG A 149 -8.67 23.68 2.64
CA ARG A 149 -9.62 24.67 3.17
C ARG A 149 -8.93 25.89 3.80
N THR A 150 -7.77 25.69 4.44
CA THR A 150 -7.03 26.77 5.13
C THR A 150 -6.15 27.61 4.20
N ARG A 151 -5.81 27.11 3.00
CA ARG A 151 -5.07 27.91 2.01
C ARG A 151 -5.97 28.96 1.38
N GLU A 152 -5.52 30.21 1.38
CA GLU A 152 -6.25 31.40 0.89
C GLU A 152 -6.80 31.28 -0.55
N PHE A 153 -6.25 30.36 -1.35
CA PHE A 153 -6.75 30.03 -2.69
C PHE A 153 -8.18 29.43 -2.73
N ALA A 154 -8.62 28.74 -1.68
CA ALA A 154 -9.99 28.21 -1.60
C ALA A 154 -11.02 29.32 -1.31
N GLN A 155 -10.64 30.33 -0.51
CA GLN A 155 -11.49 31.49 -0.25
C GLN A 155 -11.67 32.36 -1.50
N ALA A 156 -10.60 32.55 -2.29
CA ALA A 156 -10.67 33.27 -3.56
C ALA A 156 -11.47 32.52 -4.66
N ALA A 157 -11.36 31.20 -4.74
CA ALA A 157 -12.06 30.40 -5.76
C ALA A 157 -13.56 30.20 -5.45
N VAL A 158 -13.95 30.15 -4.17
CA VAL A 158 -15.37 30.15 -3.76
C VAL A 158 -16.03 31.50 -4.05
N ALA A 159 -15.30 32.62 -3.91
CA ALA A 159 -15.77 33.94 -4.35
C ALA A 159 -16.00 34.03 -5.88
N MET A 160 -15.39 33.14 -6.67
CA MET A 160 -15.53 33.04 -8.12
C MET A 160 -16.45 31.90 -8.60
N GLY A 161 -17.15 31.18 -7.70
CA GLY A 161 -18.20 30.22 -8.05
C GLY A 161 -17.74 28.94 -8.77
N SER A 162 -16.45 28.57 -8.69
CA SER A 162 -15.93 27.37 -9.36
C SER A 162 -15.95 26.14 -8.44
N SER A 163 -16.44 25.02 -8.97
CA SER A 163 -16.48 23.69 -8.33
C SER A 163 -15.11 23.26 -7.80
N THR A 164 -15.08 22.94 -6.50
CA THR A 164 -13.93 22.50 -5.70
C THR A 164 -13.17 21.32 -6.33
N MET A 165 -13.84 20.51 -7.14
CA MET A 165 -13.25 19.34 -7.80
C MET A 165 -12.25 19.69 -8.92
N ARG A 166 -12.45 20.79 -9.64
CA ARG A 166 -11.57 21.16 -10.76
C ARG A 166 -10.21 21.68 -10.29
N ILE A 167 -10.20 22.34 -9.13
CA ILE A 167 -9.00 22.91 -8.50
C ILE A 167 -8.11 21.80 -7.92
N MET A 168 -8.71 20.76 -7.35
CA MET A 168 -7.96 19.63 -6.80
C MET A 168 -7.10 18.90 -7.86
N VAL A 169 -7.63 18.72 -9.07
CA VAL A 169 -6.93 17.93 -10.10
C VAL A 169 -5.88 18.75 -10.86
N ARG A 170 -6.09 20.05 -11.03
CA ARG A 170 -5.18 20.90 -11.82
C ARG A 170 -3.97 21.40 -11.01
N GLU A 171 -4.14 21.65 -9.71
CA GLU A 171 -3.15 22.36 -8.89
C GLU A 171 -2.35 21.47 -7.92
N LEU A 172 -2.91 20.36 -7.41
CA LEU A 172 -2.16 19.48 -6.47
C LEU A 172 -1.19 18.53 -7.18
N LEU A 173 -1.54 18.02 -8.38
CA LEU A 173 -0.71 17.04 -9.09
C LEU A 173 0.74 17.47 -9.35
N PRO A 174 1.05 18.72 -9.75
CA PRO A 174 2.44 19.15 -9.97
C PRO A 174 3.20 19.52 -8.68
N ASN A 175 2.52 19.73 -7.55
CA ASN A 175 3.16 20.21 -6.32
C ASN A 175 3.69 19.06 -5.43
N SER A 176 3.05 17.89 -5.47
CA SER A 176 3.49 16.70 -4.73
C SER A 176 4.80 16.08 -5.26
N THR A 177 5.23 16.41 -6.48
CA THR A 177 6.51 15.96 -7.04
C THR A 177 7.72 16.77 -6.55
N GLY A 178 7.51 17.97 -5.97
CA GLY A 178 8.61 18.80 -5.45
C GLY A 178 9.14 18.38 -4.07
N GLY A 179 8.28 17.81 -3.22
CA GLY A 179 8.64 17.44 -1.84
C GLY A 179 9.61 16.26 -1.71
N PHE A 180 9.65 15.36 -2.70
CA PHE A 180 10.55 14.19 -2.68
C PHE A 180 12.00 14.53 -3.09
N ALA A 181 12.22 15.61 -3.84
CA ALA A 181 13.57 16.02 -4.23
C ALA A 181 14.32 16.75 -3.10
N ALA A 182 13.60 17.44 -2.21
CA ALA A 182 14.20 18.23 -1.14
C ALA A 182 14.78 17.40 0.02
N THR A 183 14.35 16.15 0.19
CA THR A 183 14.77 15.28 1.30
C THR A 183 16.05 14.48 1.03
N GLN A 184 16.62 14.52 -0.18
CA GLN A 184 17.92 13.87 -0.48
C GLN A 184 19.11 14.85 -0.61
N GLY A 185 18.91 16.16 -0.48
CA GLY A 185 19.99 17.15 -0.53
C GLY A 185 20.58 17.58 0.82
N GLY A 186 19.97 17.18 1.94
CA GLY A 186 20.27 17.74 3.28
C GLY A 186 21.30 16.96 4.10
N GLY A 187 22.31 16.36 3.47
CA GLY A 187 23.22 15.41 4.12
C GLY A 187 24.67 15.46 3.65
N SER A 188 25.25 16.64 3.40
CA SER A 188 26.71 16.82 3.35
C SER A 188 27.04 18.31 3.34
N GLY A 189 27.74 18.80 4.37
CA GLY A 189 28.17 20.20 4.42
C GLY A 189 28.53 20.73 5.81
N GLY A 190 28.95 19.87 6.73
CA GLY A 190 29.74 20.33 7.88
C GLY A 190 31.13 20.76 7.40
N ALA A 191 31.58 21.91 7.93
CA ALA A 191 32.97 22.39 7.94
C ALA A 191 33.59 22.83 6.60
N ALA A 192 33.61 24.15 6.34
CA ALA A 192 34.81 24.92 5.92
C ALA A 192 34.48 26.34 5.41
N ARG A 193 34.65 27.35 6.28
CA ARG A 193 34.99 28.79 6.07
C ARG A 193 34.40 29.56 7.26
N ARG A 194 35.14 30.03 8.27
CA ARG A 194 36.35 30.87 8.29
C ARG A 194 36.20 32.11 7.40
N ALA A 195 35.91 33.25 8.02
CA ALA A 195 36.69 34.50 7.93
C ALA A 195 35.85 35.68 8.44
N ASP A 196 36.36 36.31 9.49
CA ASP A 196 36.58 37.77 9.58
C ASP A 196 35.35 38.69 9.53
N PHE A 197 34.85 39.10 10.70
CA PHE A 197 34.98 40.45 11.29
C PHE A 197 34.43 40.46 12.72
#